data_AF-F2IXX0-F1
#
_entry.id   AF-F2IXX0-F1
#
_cell.length_a   1.000
_cell.length_b   1.000
_cell.length_c   1.000
_cell.angle_alpha   90.00
_cell.angle_beta   90.00
_cell.angle_gamma   90.00
#
_symmetry.space_group_name_H-M   'P 1'
#
loop_
_entity.id
_entity.type
_entity.pdbx_description
1 polymer ?
#
loop_
_entity_poly.entity_id
_entity_poly.type
_entity_poly.pdbx_seq_one_letter_code
_entity_poly.pdbx_strand_id
1 'polypeptide(L)'
;MFRRLLPVVLLALLATPAVGGPLPDGARVAYFGLTFIDTSTEGDFNGERPDETERLAMATAYVAEDMTKRGFTLVSLDPVRAELDRVSNPAKCNGCTFPMARKIGADYVLVGEVQKTSNLILSMNLVLSEAATGRQLAAGVVDIRGNTDVSWTRGLGYLLRNRIFRQ
;
A
#
# COMPACT_ATOMS: atom_id res chain seq x y z
N MET A 1 -54.80 35.33 24.51
CA MET A 1 -53.85 34.21 24.32
C MET A 1 -53.03 34.47 23.06
N PHE A 2 -51.83 35.06 23.18
CA PHE A 2 -50.91 35.25 22.06
C PHE A 2 -49.82 34.17 22.13
N ARG A 3 -49.83 33.22 21.19
CA ARG A 3 -48.85 32.14 21.13
C ARG A 3 -47.72 32.54 20.18
N ARG A 4 -46.57 32.94 20.74
CA ARG A 4 -45.34 33.24 19.97
C ARG A 4 -44.75 31.92 19.46
N LEU A 5 -44.53 31.83 18.15
CA LEU A 5 -43.77 30.73 17.53
C LEU A 5 -42.31 31.16 17.42
N LEU A 6 -41.39 30.39 18.03
CA LEU A 6 -39.95 30.58 17.94
C LEU A 6 -39.43 29.81 16.70
N PRO A 7 -38.62 30.42 15.81
CA PRO A 7 -38.08 29.69 14.67
C PRO A 7 -36.87 28.86 15.13
N VAL A 8 -36.93 27.55 14.88
CA VAL A 8 -35.78 26.64 15.00
C VAL A 8 -34.85 26.93 13.82
N VAL A 9 -33.68 27.50 14.10
CA VAL A 9 -32.61 27.67 13.11
C VAL A 9 -31.88 26.33 12.98
N LEU A 10 -32.13 25.63 11.88
CA LEU A 10 -31.44 24.39 11.53
C LEU A 10 -30.04 24.75 10.99
N LEU A 11 -29.01 24.56 11.80
CA LEU A 11 -27.61 24.75 11.38
C LEU A 11 -27.23 23.60 10.45
N ALA A 12 -27.25 23.84 9.13
CA ALA A 12 -26.82 22.86 8.15
C ALA A 12 -25.29 22.65 8.26
N LEU A 13 -24.88 21.51 8.82
CA LEU A 13 -23.51 21.03 8.73
C LEU A 13 -23.19 20.76 7.25
N LEU A 14 -22.44 21.66 6.62
CA LEU A 14 -21.87 21.43 5.30
C LEU A 14 -20.82 20.32 5.43
N ALA A 15 -21.24 19.08 5.19
CA ALA A 15 -20.33 17.97 4.97
C ALA A 15 -19.55 18.26 3.67
N THR A 16 -18.33 18.78 3.79
CA THR A 16 -17.41 18.85 2.65
C THR A 16 -17.14 17.43 2.19
N PRO A 17 -17.43 17.07 0.92
CA PRO A 17 -17.04 15.77 0.40
C PRO A 17 -15.51 15.68 0.46
N ALA A 18 -14.98 14.66 1.15
CA ALA A 18 -13.58 14.30 1.04
C ALA A 18 -13.34 13.88 -0.41
N VAL A 19 -12.75 14.79 -1.19
CA VAL A 19 -12.49 14.55 -2.62
C VAL A 19 -11.39 13.49 -2.71
N GLY A 20 -11.79 12.25 -2.99
CA GLY A 20 -10.92 11.22 -3.55
C GLY A 20 -10.64 11.53 -5.02
N GLY A 21 -9.94 12.64 -5.26
CA GLY A 21 -9.52 13.04 -6.59
C GLY A 21 -8.38 12.16 -7.11
N PRO A 22 -8.14 12.13 -8.43
CA PRO A 22 -6.94 11.55 -8.98
C PRO A 22 -5.71 12.17 -8.32
N LEU A 23 -4.70 11.35 -8.04
CA LEU A 23 -3.43 11.83 -7.50
C LEU A 23 -2.82 12.84 -8.49
N PRO A 24 -2.17 13.91 -8.01
CA PRO A 24 -1.52 14.88 -8.88
C PRO A 24 -0.49 14.22 -9.80
N ASP A 25 -0.40 14.68 -11.05
CA ASP A 25 0.65 14.25 -11.97
C ASP A 25 2.03 14.52 -11.37
N GLY A 26 2.94 13.55 -11.49
CA GLY A 26 4.28 13.64 -10.91
C GLY A 26 4.33 13.50 -9.38
N ALA A 27 3.24 13.12 -8.72
CA ALA A 27 3.20 12.85 -7.29
C ALA A 27 4.37 11.97 -6.83
N ARG A 28 5.00 12.36 -5.72
CA ARG A 28 6.19 11.71 -5.18
C ARG A 28 5.79 10.63 -4.20
N VAL A 29 6.17 9.39 -4.47
CA VAL A 29 5.76 8.22 -3.67
C VAL A 29 6.99 7.56 -3.04
N ALA A 30 6.94 7.37 -1.73
CA ALA A 30 7.85 6.48 -1.02
C ALA A 30 7.27 5.06 -1.09
N TYR A 31 7.86 4.20 -1.92
CA TYR A 31 7.46 2.80 -2.03
C TYR A 31 8.35 1.93 -1.15
N PHE A 32 7.80 1.44 -0.03
CA PHE A 32 8.53 0.64 0.97
C PHE A 32 8.65 -0.85 0.61
N GLY A 33 8.27 -1.24 -0.61
CA GLY A 33 8.38 -2.60 -1.09
C GLY A 33 7.25 -3.53 -0.64
N LEU A 34 7.51 -4.83 -0.76
CA LEU A 34 6.64 -5.91 -0.32
C LEU A 34 7.35 -6.69 0.80
N THR A 35 6.66 -6.93 1.91
CA THR A 35 7.14 -7.87 2.93
C THR A 35 6.64 -9.27 2.60
N PHE A 36 7.51 -10.27 2.57
CA PHE A 36 7.11 -11.66 2.40
C PHE A 36 6.87 -12.33 3.77
N ILE A 37 5.74 -13.01 3.89
CA ILE A 37 5.31 -13.70 5.10
C ILE A 37 5.00 -15.13 4.71
N ASP A 38 5.85 -16.08 5.08
CA ASP A 38 5.57 -17.50 4.91
C ASP A 38 5.10 -18.09 6.23
N THR A 39 3.84 -18.55 6.26
CA THR A 39 3.25 -19.31 7.37
C THR A 39 2.87 -20.72 6.92
N SER A 40 3.47 -21.19 5.83
CA SER A 40 3.23 -22.54 5.32
C SER A 40 4.09 -23.55 6.07
N THR A 41 3.56 -24.76 6.22
CA THR A 41 4.31 -25.89 6.78
C THR A 41 5.61 -26.14 6.02
N GLU A 42 5.63 -25.91 4.71
CA GLU A 42 6.86 -26.03 3.91
C GLU A 42 7.94 -25.05 4.38
N GLY A 43 7.61 -23.76 4.55
CA GLY A 43 8.53 -22.75 5.06
C GLY A 43 9.00 -23.06 6.49
N ASP A 44 8.09 -23.58 7.33
CA ASP A 44 8.43 -23.97 8.71
C ASP A 44 9.49 -25.09 8.76
N PHE A 45 9.40 -26.08 7.85
CA PHE A 45 10.33 -27.22 7.83
C PHE A 45 11.60 -26.96 7.01
N ASN A 46 11.48 -26.29 5.86
CA ASN A 46 12.57 -26.15 4.90
C ASN A 46 13.26 -24.78 4.97
N GLY A 47 12.66 -23.80 5.65
CA GLY A 47 13.14 -22.43 5.71
C GLY A 47 12.89 -21.65 4.42
N GLU A 48 13.61 -20.53 4.29
CA GLU A 48 13.52 -19.62 3.15
C GLU A 48 13.96 -20.29 1.85
N ARG A 49 13.21 -20.05 0.77
CA ARG A 49 13.51 -20.54 -0.57
C ARG A 49 14.15 -19.45 -1.43
N PRO A 50 15.32 -19.71 -2.04
CA PRO A 50 15.97 -18.74 -2.92
C PRO A 50 15.08 -18.24 -4.06
N ASP A 51 14.28 -19.13 -4.65
CA ASP A 51 13.38 -18.76 -5.75
C ASP A 51 12.23 -17.85 -5.31
N GLU A 52 11.80 -17.92 -4.04
CA GLU A 52 10.79 -17.02 -3.48
C GLU A 52 11.39 -15.65 -3.17
N THR A 53 12.65 -15.61 -2.70
CA THR A 53 13.39 -14.36 -2.50
C THR A 53 13.59 -13.61 -3.83
N GLU A 54 13.99 -14.31 -4.88
CA GLU A 54 14.11 -13.74 -6.23
C GLU A 54 12.75 -13.27 -6.76
N ARG A 55 11.69 -14.05 -6.54
CA ARG A 55 10.33 -13.70 -6.94
C ARG A 55 9.79 -12.48 -6.20
N LEU A 56 10.10 -12.32 -4.92
CA LEU A 56 9.75 -11.12 -4.15
C LEU A 56 10.45 -9.88 -4.71
N ALA A 57 11.73 -9.99 -5.07
CA ALA A 57 12.46 -8.90 -5.71
C ALA A 57 11.84 -8.52 -7.07
N MET A 58 11.52 -9.52 -7.91
CA MET A 58 10.83 -9.33 -9.18
C MET A 58 9.45 -8.66 -8.98
N ALA A 59 8.66 -9.12 -8.02
CA ALA A 59 7.34 -8.59 -7.73
C ALA A 59 7.40 -7.14 -7.20
N THR A 60 8.41 -6.83 -6.41
CA THR A 60 8.69 -5.47 -5.93
C THR A 60 9.07 -4.56 -7.09
N ALA A 61 9.95 -5.01 -7.99
CA ALA A 61 10.32 -4.27 -9.20
C ALA A 61 9.10 -4.04 -10.12
N TYR A 62 8.24 -5.05 -10.30
CA TYR A 62 7.02 -4.96 -11.09
C TYR A 62 6.10 -3.82 -10.62
N VAL A 63 5.88 -3.70 -9.30
CA VAL A 63 5.06 -2.63 -8.72
C VAL A 63 5.73 -1.27 -8.96
N ALA A 64 7.04 -1.17 -8.74
CA ALA A 64 7.78 0.08 -8.95
C ALA A 64 7.73 0.55 -10.42
N GLU A 65 7.86 -0.37 -11.37
CA GLU A 65 7.72 -0.09 -12.79
C GLU A 65 6.31 0.36 -13.17
N ASP A 66 5.26 -0.30 -12.68
CA ASP A 66 3.86 0.09 -12.96
C ASP A 66 3.56 1.49 -12.41
N MET A 67 4.06 1.81 -11.21
CA MET A 67 3.97 3.16 -10.63
C MET A 67 4.65 4.20 -11.54
N THR A 68 5.86 3.92 -12.00
CA THR A 68 6.61 4.84 -12.88
C THR A 68 5.91 5.00 -14.23
N LYS A 69 5.39 3.91 -14.81
CA LYS A 69 4.61 3.93 -16.08
C LYS A 69 3.33 4.76 -15.97
N ARG A 70 2.75 4.88 -14.78
CA ARG A 70 1.59 5.76 -14.50
C ARG A 70 1.97 7.22 -14.27
N GLY A 71 3.25 7.57 -14.26
CA GLY A 71 3.73 8.94 -14.09
C GLY A 71 4.07 9.33 -12.65
N PHE A 72 4.14 8.39 -11.72
CA PHE A 72 4.59 8.66 -10.35
C PHE A 72 6.11 8.77 -10.26
N THR A 73 6.60 9.65 -9.39
CA THR A 73 8.04 9.75 -9.06
C THR A 73 8.32 8.93 -7.81
N LEU A 74 9.05 7.82 -7.93
CA LEU A 74 9.48 7.06 -6.76
C LEU A 74 10.68 7.71 -6.09
N VAL A 75 10.54 8.03 -4.80
CA VAL A 75 11.59 8.68 -4.01
C VAL A 75 12.53 7.62 -3.43
N SER A 76 13.85 7.85 -3.49
CA SER A 76 14.82 6.94 -2.88
C SER A 76 14.63 6.87 -1.36
N LEU A 77 14.66 5.65 -0.81
CA LEU A 77 14.61 5.39 0.63
C LEU A 77 15.99 5.42 1.30
N ASP A 78 17.07 5.64 0.56
CA ASP A 78 18.44 5.59 1.09
C ASP A 78 18.67 6.54 2.29
N PRO A 79 18.13 7.77 2.32
CA PRO A 79 18.28 8.66 3.48
C PRO A 79 17.59 8.17 4.77
N VAL A 80 16.73 7.15 4.67
CA VAL A 80 16.02 6.52 5.79
C VAL A 80 16.37 5.03 5.94
N ARG A 81 17.37 4.52 5.20
CA ARG A 81 17.73 3.10 5.18
C ARG A 81 17.98 2.53 6.57
N ALA A 82 18.81 3.20 7.37
CA ALA A 82 19.15 2.74 8.72
C ALA A 82 17.94 2.68 9.68
N GLU A 83 16.90 3.47 9.43
CA GLU A 83 15.64 3.41 10.20
C GLU A 83 14.77 2.25 9.68
N LEU A 84 14.66 2.13 8.36
CA LEU A 84 13.91 1.08 7.69
C LEU A 84 14.45 -0.33 8.00
N ASP A 85 15.77 -0.51 8.05
CA ASP A 85 16.40 -1.81 8.32
C ASP A 85 16.10 -2.34 9.74
N ARG A 86 15.59 -1.49 10.64
CA ARG A 86 15.13 -1.87 11.98
C ARG A 86 13.67 -2.29 12.01
N VAL A 87 12.95 -2.14 10.90
CA VAL A 87 11.54 -2.45 10.78
C VAL A 87 11.39 -3.79 10.07
N SER A 88 10.87 -4.79 10.79
CA SER A 88 10.65 -6.13 10.21
C SER A 88 9.59 -6.13 9.11
N ASN A 89 8.51 -5.33 9.26
CA ASN A 89 7.44 -5.24 8.28
C ASN A 89 6.90 -3.80 8.21
N PRO A 90 7.23 -3.03 7.17
CA PRO A 90 6.76 -1.66 6.99
C PRO A 90 5.23 -1.53 6.87
N ALA A 91 4.51 -2.58 6.45
CA ALA A 91 3.04 -2.57 6.38
C ALA A 91 2.38 -2.73 7.76
N LYS A 92 3.11 -3.22 8.77
CA LYS A 92 2.60 -3.52 10.12
C LYS A 92 3.32 -2.76 11.23
N CYS A 93 4.02 -1.67 10.90
CA CYS A 93 4.86 -0.93 11.85
C CYS A 93 4.16 0.26 12.55
N ASN A 94 2.84 0.23 12.73
CA ASN A 94 2.06 1.32 13.36
C ASN A 94 2.33 2.72 12.75
N GLY A 95 2.46 2.80 11.43
CA GLY A 95 2.63 4.06 10.71
C GLY A 95 4.05 4.64 10.72
N CYS A 96 5.08 3.84 11.06
CA CYS A 96 6.49 4.26 11.01
C CYS A 96 6.94 4.76 9.63
N THR A 97 6.29 4.33 8.55
CA THR A 97 6.62 4.72 7.17
C THR A 97 6.28 6.18 6.87
N PHE A 98 5.28 6.77 7.53
CA PHE A 98 4.86 8.15 7.30
C PHE A 98 5.94 9.19 7.65
N PRO A 99 6.55 9.19 8.86
CA PRO A 99 7.64 10.10 9.17
C PRO A 99 8.86 9.91 8.25
N MET A 100 9.20 8.67 7.91
CA MET A 100 10.28 8.38 6.96
C MET A 100 10.01 8.99 5.58
N ALA A 101 8.79 8.81 5.06
CA ALA A 101 8.36 9.35 3.78
C ALA A 101 8.40 10.89 3.74
N ARG A 102 7.93 11.54 4.81
CA ARG A 102 8.01 13.01 4.93
C ARG A 102 9.47 13.49 4.94
N LYS A 103 10.36 12.78 5.65
CA LYS A 103 11.79 13.13 5.73
C LYS A 103 12.49 13.11 4.38
N ILE A 104 12.06 12.23 3.47
CA ILE A 104 12.60 12.16 2.09
C ILE A 104 11.79 12.98 1.08
N GLY A 105 10.79 13.72 1.53
CA GLY A 105 9.96 14.57 0.67
C GLY A 105 9.04 13.80 -0.26
N ALA A 106 8.47 12.67 0.19
CA ALA A 106 7.39 12.00 -0.50
C ALA A 106 6.02 12.52 -0.04
N ASP A 107 5.09 12.65 -0.98
CA ASP A 107 3.71 13.05 -0.74
C ASP A 107 2.86 11.86 -0.25
N TYR A 108 3.18 10.67 -0.76
CA TYR A 108 2.45 9.44 -0.51
C TYR A 108 3.36 8.28 -0.11
N VAL A 109 2.77 7.32 0.57
CA VAL A 109 3.38 6.06 0.97
C VAL A 109 2.65 4.92 0.27
N LEU A 110 3.39 4.07 -0.42
CA LEU A 110 2.92 2.77 -0.90
C LEU A 110 3.68 1.68 -0.15
N VAL A 111 2.95 0.69 0.36
CA VAL A 111 3.52 -0.47 1.05
C VAL A 111 2.64 -1.69 0.81
N GLY A 112 3.22 -2.88 0.82
CA GLY A 112 2.48 -4.12 0.63
C GLY A 112 3.08 -5.33 1.31
N GLU A 113 2.35 -6.43 1.20
CA GLU A 113 2.73 -7.73 1.74
C GLU A 113 2.36 -8.82 0.73
N VAL A 114 3.13 -9.91 0.77
CA VAL A 114 2.80 -11.18 0.13
C VAL A 114 2.82 -12.25 1.22
N GLN A 115 1.67 -12.85 1.48
CA GLN A 115 1.50 -13.89 2.47
C GLN A 115 1.28 -15.24 1.80
N LYS A 116 2.13 -16.21 2.11
CA LYS A 116 2.02 -17.59 1.65
C LYS A 116 1.53 -18.46 2.80
N THR A 117 0.36 -19.09 2.61
CA THR A 117 -0.13 -20.13 3.51
C THR A 117 0.18 -21.52 2.96
N SER A 118 0.28 -21.66 1.64
CA SER A 118 0.80 -22.86 0.96
C SER A 118 1.27 -22.51 -0.46
N ASN A 119 1.93 -23.45 -1.15
CA ASN A 119 2.28 -23.26 -2.57
C ASN A 119 1.07 -23.04 -3.49
N LEU A 120 -0.13 -23.41 -3.05
CA LEU A 120 -1.36 -23.17 -3.79
C LEU A 120 -2.09 -21.89 -3.34
N ILE A 121 -1.94 -21.45 -2.10
CA ILE A 121 -2.77 -20.38 -1.52
C ILE A 121 -1.88 -19.25 -1.00
N LEU A 122 -1.97 -18.10 -1.67
CA LEU A 122 -1.28 -16.87 -1.28
C LEU A 122 -2.27 -15.71 -1.27
N SER A 123 -2.02 -14.74 -0.39
CA SER A 123 -2.71 -13.46 -0.34
C SER A 123 -1.70 -12.34 -0.55
N MET A 124 -2.09 -11.27 -1.24
CA MET A 124 -1.24 -10.11 -1.49
C MET A 124 -2.04 -8.85 -1.21
N ASN A 125 -1.40 -7.83 -0.62
CA ASN A 125 -2.02 -6.53 -0.40
C ASN A 125 -1.12 -5.36 -0.76
N LEU A 126 -1.77 -4.25 -1.11
CA LEU A 126 -1.16 -2.94 -1.29
C LEU A 126 -2.00 -1.91 -0.56
N VAL A 127 -1.33 -0.94 0.07
CA VAL A 127 -1.96 0.20 0.75
C VAL A 127 -1.25 1.48 0.30
N LEU A 128 -2.04 2.42 -0.21
CA LEU A 128 -1.59 3.76 -0.59
C LEU A 128 -2.17 4.78 0.40
N SER A 129 -1.31 5.62 0.98
CA SER A 129 -1.70 6.59 2.01
C SER A 129 -0.98 7.93 1.82
N GLU A 130 -1.52 9.00 2.39
CA GLU A 130 -0.85 10.30 2.49
C GLU A 130 0.30 10.25 3.51
N ALA A 131 1.49 10.73 3.14
CA ALA A 131 2.63 10.80 4.05
C ALA A 131 2.41 11.84 5.17
N ALA A 132 1.69 12.93 4.88
CA ALA A 132 1.44 14.04 5.81
C ALA A 132 0.58 13.60 7.01
N THR A 133 -0.51 12.89 6.74
CA THR A 133 -1.57 12.60 7.70
C THR A 133 -1.65 11.12 8.08
N GLY A 134 -1.05 10.23 7.28
CA GLY A 134 -1.26 8.78 7.37
C GLY A 134 -2.63 8.32 6.86
N ARG A 135 -3.42 9.23 6.27
CA ARG A 135 -4.76 8.91 5.76
C ARG A 135 -4.64 7.94 4.59
N GLN A 136 -5.29 6.78 4.72
CA GLN A 136 -5.39 5.81 3.65
C GLN A 136 -6.23 6.37 2.49
N LEU A 137 -5.67 6.32 1.29
CA LEU A 137 -6.32 6.73 0.04
C LEU A 137 -6.95 5.55 -0.68
N ALA A 138 -6.20 4.45 -0.75
CA ALA A 138 -6.65 3.22 -1.38
C ALA A 138 -5.99 2.01 -0.72
N ALA A 139 -6.69 0.89 -0.71
CA ALA A 139 -6.15 -0.38 -0.29
C ALA A 139 -6.83 -1.52 -1.04
N GLY A 140 -6.09 -2.60 -1.24
CA GLY A 140 -6.62 -3.80 -1.85
C GLY A 140 -5.92 -5.04 -1.34
N VAL A 141 -6.66 -6.13 -1.30
CA VAL A 141 -6.17 -7.48 -1.08
C VAL A 141 -6.66 -8.37 -2.23
N VAL A 142 -5.85 -9.34 -2.62
CA VAL A 142 -6.20 -10.36 -3.60
C VAL A 142 -5.64 -11.69 -3.15
N ASP A 143 -6.44 -12.74 -3.27
CA ASP A 143 -5.97 -14.11 -3.11
C ASP A 143 -5.69 -14.71 -4.48
N ILE A 144 -4.52 -15.33 -4.61
CA ILE A 144 -4.10 -16.01 -5.84
C ILE A 144 -3.97 -17.51 -5.61
N ARG A 145 -4.10 -18.26 -6.70
CA ARG A 145 -3.83 -19.69 -6.73
C ARG A 145 -2.52 -19.96 -7.47
N GLY A 146 -1.56 -20.54 -6.76
CA GLY A 146 -0.24 -20.90 -7.27
C GLY A 146 0.88 -19.94 -6.88
N ASN A 147 2.07 -20.50 -6.66
CA ASN A 147 3.29 -19.80 -6.25
C ASN A 147 4.29 -19.69 -7.41
N THR A 148 3.98 -18.85 -8.41
CA THR A 148 4.83 -18.63 -9.58
C THR A 148 4.95 -17.15 -9.90
N ASP A 149 5.97 -16.77 -10.66
CA ASP A 149 6.19 -15.38 -11.07
C ASP A 149 4.96 -14.80 -11.80
N VAL A 150 4.33 -15.63 -12.64
CA VAL A 150 3.12 -15.27 -13.39
C VAL A 150 1.92 -15.05 -12.47
N SER A 151 1.71 -15.90 -11.46
CA SER A 151 0.57 -15.71 -10.55
C SER A 151 0.75 -14.47 -9.68
N TRP A 152 1.97 -14.19 -9.20
CA TRP A 152 2.29 -13.02 -8.37
C TRP A 152 2.11 -11.72 -9.15
N THR A 153 2.68 -11.62 -10.36
CA THR A 153 2.55 -10.42 -11.21
C THR A 153 1.11 -10.16 -11.63
N ARG A 154 0.33 -11.21 -11.92
CA ARG A 154 -1.11 -11.06 -12.21
C ARG A 154 -1.89 -10.56 -11.00
N GLY A 155 -1.59 -11.08 -9.80
CA GLY A 155 -2.19 -10.62 -8.54
C GLY A 155 -1.92 -9.14 -8.26
N LEU A 156 -0.64 -8.74 -8.27
CA LEU A 156 -0.25 -7.34 -8.06
C LEU A 156 -0.79 -6.41 -9.15
N GLY A 157 -0.74 -6.84 -10.41
CA GLY A 157 -1.31 -6.07 -11.52
C GLY A 157 -2.82 -5.89 -11.37
N TYR A 158 -3.53 -6.90 -10.84
CA TYR A 158 -4.95 -6.77 -10.51
C TYR A 158 -5.18 -5.72 -9.41
N LEU A 159 -4.39 -5.76 -8.32
CA LEU A 159 -4.48 -4.76 -7.25
C LEU A 159 -4.26 -3.34 -7.77
N LEU A 160 -3.18 -3.14 -8.53
CA LEU A 160 -2.81 -1.83 -9.07
C LEU A 160 -3.92 -1.26 -9.97
N ARG A 161 -4.44 -2.07 -10.90
CA ARG A 161 -5.49 -1.63 -11.83
C ARG A 161 -6.85 -1.42 -11.17
N ASN A 162 -7.27 -2.33 -10.28
CA ASN A 162 -8.67 -2.42 -9.87
C ASN A 162 -8.93 -1.93 -8.45
N ARG A 163 -7.89 -1.84 -7.61
CA ARG A 163 -8.02 -1.49 -6.19
C ARG A 163 -7.29 -0.20 -5.82
N ILE A 164 -6.09 0.01 -6.36
CA ILE A 164 -5.27 1.18 -6.02
C ILE A 164 -5.57 2.37 -6.95
N PHE A 165 -5.58 2.13 -8.27
CA PHE A 165 -5.79 3.18 -9.28
C PHE A 165 -7.06 2.95 -10.09
N ARG A 166 -8.14 2.53 -9.42
CA ARG A 166 -9.42 2.33 -10.07
C ARG A 166 -9.90 3.64 -10.69
N GLN A 167 -10.04 3.66 -12.01
CA GLN A 167 -10.72 4.72 -12.75
C GLN A 167 -12.19 4.34 -12.93
#